data_AF-A0A0C2N1H1-F1
#
_entry.id   AF-A0A0C2N1H1-F1
#
_cell.length_a   1.000
_cell.length_b   1.000
_cell.length_c   1.000
_cell.angle_alpha   90.00
_cell.angle_beta   90.00
_cell.angle_gamma   90.00
#
_symmetry.space_group_name_H-M   'P 1'
#
loop_
_entity.id
_entity.type
_entity.pdbx_description
1 polymer ?
#
loop_
_entity_poly.entity_id
_entity_poly.type
_entity_poly.pdbx_seq_one_letter_code
_entity_poly.pdbx_strand_id
1 'polypeptide(L)'
;MKKVFELSIADFRDLSFLSMNSFKNAEYQLCCPKEYYKKFISTGVRPDNRTFLESRNMKIGSEELPSCAGSSMVRIGDTLVLCGIKPELVLVGDCKDMDKFIKINFDYSPLICSETFESLEQSQIVTQSLQEIWDMHPLVSDENLIINDKIRWVLFIDLVCIIRDGAEMKSAYFAILSAFQSLQLPVVEIQEDVFVHEATHKIPFIDHGYDLYTFSHFEKYFCF
;
A
#
# COMPACT_ATOMS: atom_id res chain seq x y z
N MET A 1 -43.91 -43.92 -26.18
CA MET A 1 -43.03 -43.08 -27.01
C MET A 1 -42.66 -41.83 -26.21
N LYS A 2 -41.47 -41.82 -25.59
CA LYS A 2 -40.94 -40.65 -24.85
C LYS A 2 -40.40 -39.66 -25.89
N LYS A 3 -41.00 -38.47 -25.99
CA LYS A 3 -40.40 -37.35 -26.72
C LYS A 3 -39.21 -36.85 -25.89
N VAL A 4 -38.01 -37.13 -26.38
CA VAL A 4 -36.79 -36.48 -25.93
C VAL A 4 -36.89 -35.02 -26.40
N PHE A 5 -37.00 -34.08 -25.46
CA PHE A 5 -36.83 -32.67 -25.76
C PHE A 5 -35.33 -32.41 -25.80
N GLU A 6 -34.77 -32.26 -27.01
CA GLU A 6 -33.48 -31.60 -27.19
C GLU A 6 -33.69 -30.11 -26.90
N LEU A 7 -33.23 -29.66 -25.74
CA LEU A 7 -33.15 -28.24 -25.42
C LEU A 7 -31.85 -27.70 -26.02
N SER A 8 -31.99 -26.67 -26.86
CA SER A 8 -30.85 -26.00 -27.48
C SER A 8 -30.18 -25.08 -26.46
N ILE A 9 -28.86 -24.86 -26.61
CA ILE A 9 -28.07 -23.96 -25.75
C ILE A 9 -28.61 -22.51 -25.75
N ALA A 10 -29.42 -22.13 -26.74
CA ALA A 10 -30.05 -20.82 -26.81
C ALA A 10 -31.16 -20.62 -25.76
N ASP A 11 -31.92 -21.67 -25.43
CA ASP A 11 -33.02 -21.59 -24.46
C ASP A 11 -32.51 -21.38 -23.01
N PHE A 12 -31.24 -21.68 -22.74
CA PHE A 12 -30.59 -21.45 -21.45
C PHE A 12 -30.22 -19.97 -21.21
N ARG A 13 -30.15 -19.15 -22.27
CA ARG A 13 -29.80 -17.72 -22.17
C ARG A 13 -30.96 -16.84 -21.71
N ASP A 14 -32.20 -17.24 -21.95
CA ASP A 14 -33.38 -16.46 -21.55
C ASP A 14 -33.87 -16.86 -20.14
N LEU A 15 -33.59 -18.08 -19.70
CA LEU A 15 -33.85 -18.55 -18.33
C LEU A 15 -32.87 -17.98 -17.28
N SER A 16 -31.70 -17.48 -17.70
CA SER A 16 -30.77 -16.79 -16.78
C SER A 16 -31.34 -15.43 -16.34
N PHE A 17 -32.02 -14.70 -17.23
CA PHE A 17 -32.57 -13.37 -16.91
C PHE A 17 -33.68 -13.40 -15.85
N LEU A 18 -34.52 -14.45 -15.83
CA LEU A 18 -35.59 -14.60 -14.85
C LEU A 18 -35.13 -15.23 -13.52
N SER A 19 -34.02 -15.98 -13.51
CA SER A 19 -33.46 -16.60 -12.29
C SER A 19 -32.38 -15.75 -11.59
N MET A 20 -31.78 -14.78 -12.28
CA MET A 20 -30.77 -13.87 -11.69
C MET A 20 -31.34 -12.87 -10.68
N ASN A 21 -32.66 -12.61 -10.70
CA ASN A 21 -33.31 -11.74 -9.70
C ASN A 21 -33.46 -12.40 -8.32
N SER A 22 -33.14 -13.69 -8.18
CA SER A 22 -33.24 -14.44 -6.92
C SER A 22 -31.92 -14.56 -6.17
N PHE A 23 -30.78 -14.20 -6.78
CA PHE A 23 -29.48 -14.29 -6.11
C PHE A 23 -29.22 -13.03 -5.29
N LYS A 24 -28.72 -13.22 -4.06
CA LYS A 24 -28.14 -12.10 -3.31
C LYS A 24 -26.94 -11.58 -4.10
N ASN A 25 -26.69 -10.26 -4.07
CA ASN A 25 -25.61 -9.62 -4.85
C ASN A 25 -24.25 -10.33 -4.72
N ALA A 26 -23.92 -10.84 -3.53
CA ALA A 26 -22.68 -11.58 -3.27
C ALA A 26 -22.59 -12.92 -4.02
N GLU A 27 -23.68 -13.68 -4.13
CA GLU A 27 -23.71 -14.97 -4.84
C GLU A 27 -23.54 -14.77 -6.35
N TYR A 28 -24.15 -13.72 -6.89
CA TYR A 28 -24.03 -13.36 -8.29
C TYR A 28 -22.62 -12.85 -8.64
N GLN A 29 -21.97 -12.10 -7.74
CA GLN A 29 -20.58 -11.68 -7.89
C GLN A 29 -19.62 -12.88 -7.99
N LEU A 30 -19.87 -13.93 -7.20
CA LEU A 30 -19.05 -15.15 -7.22
C LEU A 30 -19.26 -15.97 -8.50
N CYS A 31 -20.52 -16.13 -8.94
CA CYS A 31 -20.84 -16.97 -10.10
C CYS A 31 -20.45 -16.32 -11.44
N CYS A 32 -20.68 -15.01 -11.60
CA CYS A 32 -20.47 -14.29 -12.85
C CYS A 32 -19.79 -12.92 -12.64
N PRO A 33 -18.50 -12.88 -12.23
CA PRO A 33 -17.83 -11.64 -11.82
C PRO A 33 -17.73 -10.61 -12.95
N LYS A 34 -17.43 -11.04 -14.17
CA LYS A 34 -17.29 -10.12 -15.32
C LYS A 34 -18.60 -9.41 -15.65
N GLU A 35 -19.71 -10.14 -15.66
CA GLU A 35 -21.03 -9.57 -15.93
C GLU A 35 -21.50 -8.67 -14.79
N TYR A 36 -21.24 -9.09 -13.54
CA TYR A 36 -21.50 -8.30 -12.35
C TYR A 36 -20.87 -6.91 -12.48
N TYR A 37 -19.55 -6.82 -12.68
CA TYR A 37 -18.88 -5.52 -12.79
C TYR A 37 -19.27 -4.73 -14.05
N LYS A 38 -19.57 -5.39 -15.18
CA LYS A 38 -20.09 -4.71 -16.39
C LYS A 38 -21.39 -3.94 -16.11
N LYS A 39 -22.30 -4.49 -15.29
CA LYS A 39 -23.54 -3.80 -14.88
C LYS A 39 -23.26 -2.55 -14.05
N PHE A 40 -22.26 -2.58 -13.17
CA PHE A 40 -21.85 -1.41 -12.38
C PHE A 40 -21.16 -0.34 -13.23
N ILE A 41 -20.34 -0.76 -14.19
CA ILE A 41 -19.69 0.16 -15.13
C ILE A 41 -20.72 0.87 -16.02
N SER A 42 -21.75 0.15 -16.51
CA SER A 42 -22.80 0.74 -17.36
C SER A 42 -23.73 1.69 -16.60
N THR A 43 -23.99 1.42 -15.32
CA THR A 43 -24.81 2.28 -14.44
C THR A 43 -24.04 3.47 -13.88
N GLY A 44 -22.71 3.45 -13.95
CA GLY A 44 -21.85 4.55 -13.50
C GLY A 44 -21.61 4.58 -11.98
N VAL A 45 -21.87 3.47 -11.29
CA VAL A 45 -21.80 3.36 -9.82
C VAL A 45 -20.91 2.17 -9.47
N ARG A 46 -20.07 2.30 -8.43
CA ARG A 46 -19.26 1.19 -7.93
C ARG A 46 -20.10 0.21 -7.08
N PRO A 47 -19.67 -1.04 -6.89
CA PRO A 47 -20.38 -2.00 -6.03
C PRO A 47 -20.67 -1.50 -4.60
N ASP A 48 -19.82 -0.62 -4.07
CA ASP A 48 -19.99 0.01 -2.75
C ASP A 48 -20.92 1.24 -2.75
N ASN A 49 -21.64 1.49 -3.85
CA ASN A 49 -22.47 2.67 -4.10
C ASN A 49 -21.72 4.02 -4.21
N ARG A 50 -20.40 3.98 -4.37
CA ARG A 50 -19.57 5.19 -4.56
C ARG A 50 -19.53 5.64 -6.02
N THR A 51 -19.25 6.92 -6.24
CA THR A 51 -18.95 7.43 -7.59
C THR A 51 -17.55 6.98 -8.04
N PHE A 52 -17.22 7.11 -9.34
CA PHE A 52 -15.92 6.67 -9.84
C PHE A 52 -14.73 7.49 -9.33
N LEU A 53 -14.95 8.75 -8.97
CA LEU A 53 -13.90 9.66 -8.48
C LEU A 53 -13.78 9.66 -6.95
N GLU A 54 -14.73 9.05 -6.25
CA GLU A 54 -14.79 9.06 -4.80
C GLU A 54 -13.84 8.01 -4.18
N SER A 55 -12.93 8.48 -3.34
CA SER A 55 -12.04 7.63 -2.55
C SER A 55 -12.77 6.96 -1.38
N ARG A 56 -12.23 5.85 -0.88
CA ARG A 56 -12.71 5.25 0.38
C ARG A 56 -12.34 6.15 1.55
N ASN A 57 -13.09 6.00 2.64
CA ASN A 57 -12.73 6.63 3.91
C ASN A 57 -11.35 6.15 4.37
N MET A 58 -10.54 7.07 4.86
CA MET A 58 -9.18 6.85 5.34
C MET A 58 -9.11 7.14 6.83
N LYS A 59 -8.52 6.21 7.58
CA LYS A 59 -8.20 6.38 9.00
C LYS A 59 -6.70 6.22 9.17
N ILE A 60 -6.08 7.15 9.88
CA ILE A 60 -4.65 7.18 10.13
C ILE A 60 -4.45 7.14 11.64
N GLY A 61 -3.64 6.19 12.12
CA GLY A 61 -3.11 6.15 13.47
C GLY A 61 -1.60 6.38 13.43
N SER A 62 -1.11 7.31 14.25
CA SER A 62 0.33 7.55 14.44
C SER A 62 0.78 6.91 15.75
N GLU A 63 2.06 6.57 15.86
CA GLU A 63 2.68 6.06 17.10
C GLU A 63 2.09 4.72 17.59
N GLU A 64 1.87 3.77 16.67
CA GLU A 64 1.27 2.46 17.01
C GLU A 64 2.29 1.41 17.44
N LEU A 65 3.54 1.51 16.99
CA LEU A 65 4.61 0.59 17.34
C LEU A 65 5.61 1.29 18.27
N PRO A 66 5.69 0.89 19.54
CA PRO A 66 6.61 1.51 20.51
C PRO A 66 8.07 1.10 20.28
N SER A 67 8.32 0.02 19.54
CA SER A 67 9.68 -0.47 19.24
C SER A 67 10.37 0.33 18.13
N CYS A 68 9.63 1.17 17.39
CA CYS A 68 10.13 1.90 16.24
C CYS A 68 10.29 3.38 16.58
N ALA A 69 11.25 4.04 15.94
CA ALA A 69 11.49 5.48 16.13
C ALA A 69 10.39 6.35 15.54
N GLY A 70 9.72 5.84 14.50
CA GLY A 70 8.50 6.39 13.92
C GLY A 70 7.61 5.23 13.50
N SER A 71 6.30 5.38 13.70
CA SER A 71 5.35 4.33 13.32
C SER A 71 3.99 4.91 12.99
N SER A 72 3.25 4.17 12.15
CA SER A 72 1.89 4.50 11.78
C SER A 72 1.12 3.26 11.32
N MET A 73 -0.20 3.36 11.35
CA MET A 73 -1.12 2.42 10.73
C MET A 73 -2.15 3.20 9.93
N VAL A 74 -2.36 2.78 8.69
CA VAL A 74 -3.30 3.42 7.79
C VAL A 74 -4.31 2.41 7.29
N ARG A 75 -5.58 2.78 7.40
CA ARG A 75 -6.71 2.00 6.90
C ARG A 75 -7.46 2.79 5.84
N ILE A 76 -7.47 2.31 4.60
CA ILE A 76 -8.25 2.87 3.51
C ILE A 76 -9.31 1.86 3.10
N GLY A 77 -10.56 2.08 3.51
CA GLY A 77 -11.61 1.05 3.42
C GLY A 77 -11.28 -0.12 4.33
N ASP A 78 -11.07 -1.30 3.75
CA ASP A 78 -10.63 -2.49 4.48
C ASP A 78 -9.14 -2.80 4.32
N THR A 79 -8.43 -2.12 3.41
CA THR A 79 -6.98 -2.26 3.28
C THR A 79 -6.29 -1.67 4.50
N LEU A 80 -5.41 -2.44 5.12
CA LEU A 80 -4.68 -2.07 6.33
C LEU A 80 -3.18 -2.24 6.11
N VAL A 81 -2.42 -1.15 6.23
CA VAL A 81 -0.96 -1.14 6.12
C VAL A 81 -0.38 -0.57 7.41
N LEU A 82 0.64 -1.27 7.93
CA LEU A 82 1.43 -0.86 9.08
C LEU A 82 2.81 -0.42 8.60
N CYS A 83 3.33 0.67 9.15
CA CYS A 83 4.64 1.22 8.82
C CYS A 83 5.48 1.38 10.09
N GLY A 84 6.74 0.95 10.03
CA GLY A 84 7.74 1.19 11.06
C GLY A 84 9.02 1.76 10.45
N ILE A 85 9.57 2.77 11.11
CA ILE A 85 10.86 3.37 10.75
C ILE A 85 11.89 2.97 11.80
N LYS A 86 12.97 2.32 11.35
CA LYS A 86 14.10 1.92 12.17
C LYS A 86 15.37 2.66 11.71
N PRO A 87 15.93 3.55 12.55
CA PRO A 87 17.17 4.23 12.24
C PRO A 87 18.38 3.37 12.64
N GLU A 88 19.39 3.30 11.78
CA GLU A 88 20.68 2.65 12.07
C GLU A 88 21.84 3.61 11.79
N LEU A 89 22.87 3.56 12.64
CA LEU A 89 24.10 4.33 12.48
C LEU A 89 25.06 3.59 11.56
N VAL A 90 25.49 4.25 10.50
CA VAL A 90 26.37 3.66 9.49
C VAL A 90 27.60 4.55 9.28
N LEU A 91 28.77 3.90 9.22
CA LEU A 91 30.03 4.55 8.89
C LEU A 91 30.12 4.80 7.38
N VAL A 92 30.45 6.03 6.98
CA VAL A 92 30.51 6.48 5.57
C VAL A 92 31.58 5.71 4.76
N GLY A 93 32.63 5.21 5.42
CA GLY A 93 33.73 4.49 4.76
C GLY A 93 33.51 3.00 4.53
N ASP A 94 32.53 2.38 5.20
CA ASP A 94 32.43 0.91 5.26
C ASP A 94 31.52 0.29 4.19
N CYS A 95 30.77 1.09 3.43
CA CYS A 95 29.84 0.56 2.43
C CYS A 95 29.86 1.37 1.13
N LYS A 96 30.45 0.76 0.09
CA LYS A 96 30.38 1.23 -1.31
C LYS A 96 28.96 1.18 -1.90
N ASP A 97 28.06 0.41 -1.29
CA ASP A 97 26.71 0.12 -1.80
C ASP A 97 25.60 0.97 -1.16
N MET A 98 25.96 1.94 -0.32
CA MET A 98 24.99 2.69 0.50
C MET A 98 24.91 4.16 0.07
N ASP A 99 24.72 4.45 -1.22
CA ASP A 99 24.49 5.83 -1.65
C ASP A 99 23.17 6.39 -1.11
N LYS A 100 22.20 5.50 -0.82
CA LYS A 100 20.86 5.88 -0.33
C LYS A 100 20.81 5.93 1.20
N PHE A 101 20.41 7.09 1.72
CA PHE A 101 20.14 7.30 3.15
C PHE A 101 18.87 6.59 3.63
N ILE A 102 17.96 6.28 2.70
CA ILE A 102 16.63 5.77 3.02
C ILE A 102 16.37 4.54 2.19
N LYS A 103 15.94 3.48 2.87
CA LYS A 103 15.62 2.19 2.28
C LYS A 103 14.19 1.84 2.62
N ILE A 104 13.35 1.74 1.60
CA ILE A 104 11.96 1.33 1.75
C ILE A 104 11.88 -0.16 1.43
N ASN A 105 11.16 -0.91 2.26
CA ASN A 105 10.75 -2.28 1.99
C ASN A 105 9.25 -2.40 2.25
N PHE A 106 8.53 -3.03 1.32
CA PHE A 106 7.11 -3.32 1.47
C PHE A 106 6.89 -4.80 1.30
N ASP A 107 6.17 -5.41 2.24
CA ASP A 107 5.83 -6.82 2.24
C ASP A 107 4.35 -7.06 2.55
N TYR A 108 3.84 -8.19 2.04
CA TYR A 108 2.53 -8.67 2.41
C TYR A 108 2.63 -9.61 3.62
N SER A 109 1.68 -9.48 4.55
CA SER A 109 1.55 -10.45 5.63
C SER A 109 1.31 -11.85 5.05
N PRO A 110 1.97 -12.90 5.57
CA PRO A 110 1.80 -14.27 5.10
C PRO A 110 0.36 -14.78 5.24
N LEU A 111 -0.47 -14.13 6.07
CA LEU A 111 -1.87 -14.49 6.29
C LEU A 111 -2.79 -14.17 5.11
N ILE A 112 -2.45 -13.19 4.28
CA ILE A 112 -3.28 -12.73 3.14
C ILE A 112 -2.88 -13.46 1.86
N CYS A 113 -1.68 -14.03 1.86
CA CYS A 113 -1.01 -14.47 0.68
C CYS A 113 -1.58 -15.81 0.20
N SER A 114 -2.48 -15.79 -0.79
CA SER A 114 -3.03 -17.01 -1.38
C SER A 114 -2.01 -17.80 -2.20
N GLU A 115 -1.01 -17.10 -2.75
CA GLU A 115 0.13 -17.68 -3.48
C GLU A 115 1.41 -16.89 -3.16
N THR A 116 2.38 -17.53 -2.50
CA THR A 116 3.61 -16.88 -1.99
C THR A 116 4.42 -16.18 -3.07
N PHE A 117 4.43 -16.72 -4.29
CA PHE A 117 5.24 -16.17 -5.40
C PHE A 117 4.68 -14.86 -5.94
N GLU A 118 3.38 -14.77 -6.21
CA GLU A 118 2.75 -13.55 -6.74
C GLU A 118 2.86 -12.37 -5.78
N SER A 119 2.84 -12.65 -4.47
CA SER A 119 3.00 -11.60 -3.47
C SER A 119 4.39 -10.98 -3.45
N LEU A 120 5.43 -11.77 -3.76
CA LEU A 120 6.81 -11.28 -3.74
C LEU A 120 7.08 -10.36 -4.93
N GLU A 121 6.62 -10.72 -6.13
CA GLU A 121 6.76 -9.85 -7.30
C GLU A 121 5.98 -8.55 -7.10
N GLN A 122 4.74 -8.64 -6.59
CA GLN A 122 3.94 -7.46 -6.28
C GLN A 122 4.58 -6.60 -5.19
N SER A 123 5.17 -7.20 -4.14
CA SER A 123 5.80 -6.46 -3.06
C SER A 123 7.06 -5.73 -3.53
N GLN A 124 7.83 -6.36 -4.41
CA GLN A 124 8.99 -5.75 -5.07
C GLN A 124 8.59 -4.59 -5.98
N ILE A 125 7.53 -4.73 -6.78
CA ILE A 125 7.02 -3.64 -7.64
C ILE A 125 6.59 -2.44 -6.79
N VAL A 126 5.85 -2.69 -5.70
CA VAL A 126 5.42 -1.65 -4.76
C VAL A 126 6.63 -0.97 -4.12
N THR A 127 7.60 -1.76 -3.66
CA THR A 127 8.83 -1.27 -3.03
C THR A 127 9.62 -0.38 -3.99
N GLN A 128 9.85 -0.84 -5.22
CA GLN A 128 10.56 -0.06 -6.24
C GLN A 128 9.81 1.23 -6.57
N SER A 129 8.49 1.17 -6.75
CA SER A 129 7.67 2.34 -7.04
C SER A 129 7.71 3.38 -5.91
N LEU A 130 7.67 2.93 -4.64
CA LEU A 130 7.79 3.81 -3.49
C LEU A 130 9.18 4.44 -3.39
N GLN A 131 10.23 3.66 -3.69
CA GLN A 131 11.60 4.16 -3.73
C GLN A 131 11.78 5.22 -4.84
N GLU A 132 11.19 5.01 -6.02
CA GLU A 132 11.22 5.98 -7.12
C GLU A 132 10.47 7.28 -6.73
N ILE A 133 9.30 7.16 -6.09
CA ILE A 133 8.57 8.34 -5.58
C ILE A 133 9.42 9.11 -4.57
N TRP A 134 10.12 8.39 -3.68
CA TRP A 134 11.01 9.01 -2.70
C TRP A 134 12.18 9.74 -3.36
N ASP A 135 12.84 9.10 -4.32
CA ASP A 135 13.99 9.66 -5.02
C ASP A 135 13.60 10.94 -5.80
N MET A 136 12.36 11.03 -6.30
CA MET A 136 11.82 12.21 -6.97
C MET A 136 11.41 13.34 -6.00
N HIS A 137 10.86 12.97 -4.84
CA HIS A 137 10.33 13.90 -3.85
C HIS A 137 10.76 13.51 -2.43
N PRO A 138 11.99 13.83 -2.03
CA PRO A 138 12.47 13.51 -0.69
C PRO A 138 11.71 14.33 0.36
N LEU A 139 11.22 13.65 1.40
CA LEU A 139 10.51 14.27 2.53
C LEU A 139 11.48 14.75 3.62
N VAL A 140 12.72 14.27 3.59
CA VAL A 140 13.81 14.61 4.51
C VAL A 140 15.06 14.91 3.68
N SER A 141 15.76 15.98 4.00
CA SER A 141 17.05 16.29 3.39
C SER A 141 18.17 15.43 3.97
N ASP A 142 19.06 14.95 3.11
CA ASP A 142 20.21 14.11 3.49
C ASP A 142 21.10 14.77 4.56
N GLU A 143 21.21 16.10 4.53
CA GLU A 143 21.97 16.89 5.50
C GLU A 143 21.51 16.66 6.96
N ASN A 144 20.22 16.42 7.19
CA ASN A 144 19.69 16.19 8.54
C ASN A 144 20.01 14.79 9.07
N LEU A 145 20.41 13.88 8.19
CA LEU A 145 20.77 12.50 8.54
C LEU A 145 22.29 12.35 8.75
N ILE A 146 23.08 13.32 8.34
CA ILE A 146 24.54 13.33 8.53
C ILE A 146 24.83 13.90 9.92
N ILE A 147 25.47 13.10 10.78
CA ILE A 147 25.95 13.58 12.08
C ILE A 147 27.32 14.23 11.89
N ASN A 148 28.26 13.48 11.30
CA ASN A 148 29.65 13.88 11.03
C ASN A 148 30.11 13.31 9.68
N ASP A 149 31.27 13.74 9.17
CA ASP A 149 31.88 13.21 7.92
C ASP A 149 32.10 11.68 7.92
N LYS A 150 32.07 11.04 9.09
CA LYS A 150 32.27 9.61 9.26
C LYS A 150 31.00 8.83 9.55
N ILE A 151 29.97 9.44 10.14
CA ILE A 151 28.78 8.74 10.66
C ILE A 151 27.52 9.44 10.16
N ARG A 152 26.59 8.63 9.66
CA ARG A 152 25.27 9.07 9.23
C ARG A 152 24.19 8.11 9.70
N TRP A 153 22.97 8.60 9.73
CA TRP A 153 21.76 7.81 9.86
C TRP A 153 21.37 7.20 8.53
N VAL A 154 21.01 5.92 8.56
CA VAL A 154 20.28 5.24 7.51
C VAL A 154 18.92 4.85 8.07
N LEU A 155 17.85 5.25 7.39
CA LEU A 155 16.48 4.92 7.80
C LEU A 155 15.98 3.73 7.01
N PHE A 156 15.65 2.66 7.71
CA PHE A 156 14.94 1.51 7.17
C PHE A 156 13.44 1.71 7.43
N ILE A 157 12.67 1.74 6.36
CA ILE A 157 11.22 1.89 6.39
C ILE A 157 10.63 0.56 5.99
N ASP A 158 10.07 -0.15 6.96
CA ASP A 158 9.43 -1.44 6.76
C ASP A 158 7.91 -1.26 6.78
N LEU A 159 7.27 -1.66 5.69
CA LEU A 159 5.84 -1.64 5.52
C LEU A 159 5.30 -3.06 5.42
N VAL A 160 4.24 -3.35 6.17
CA VAL A 160 3.55 -4.63 6.09
C VAL A 160 2.07 -4.39 5.82
N CYS A 161 1.59 -4.93 4.71
CA CYS A 161 0.16 -4.97 4.42
C CYS A 161 -0.47 -6.16 5.16
N ILE A 162 -1.43 -5.88 6.04
CA ILE A 162 -2.13 -6.87 6.90
C ILE A 162 -3.47 -7.28 6.32
N ILE A 163 -4.14 -6.39 5.59
CA ILE A 163 -5.38 -6.70 4.87
C ILE A 163 -5.28 -6.08 3.48
N ARG A 164 -5.54 -6.88 2.44
CA ARG A 164 -5.52 -6.44 1.04
C ARG A 164 -6.94 -6.34 0.49
N ASP A 165 -7.40 -5.12 0.30
CA ASP A 165 -8.66 -4.78 -0.37
C ASP A 165 -8.40 -3.68 -1.44
N GLY A 166 -7.23 -3.70 -2.09
CA GLY A 166 -6.82 -2.71 -3.10
C GLY A 166 -6.30 -1.38 -2.54
N ALA A 167 -5.81 -0.49 -3.40
CA ALA A 167 -5.20 0.79 -3.03
C ALA A 167 -4.04 0.68 -2.03
N GLU A 168 -3.30 -0.44 -2.09
CA GLU A 168 -2.10 -0.73 -1.28
C GLU A 168 -1.03 0.36 -1.43
N MET A 169 -0.72 0.79 -2.66
CA MET A 169 0.23 1.87 -2.95
C MET A 169 -0.13 3.17 -2.21
N LYS A 170 -1.40 3.57 -2.28
CA LYS A 170 -1.90 4.77 -1.62
C LYS A 170 -1.79 4.62 -0.10
N SER A 171 -2.21 3.49 0.43
CA SER A 171 -2.16 3.21 1.87
C SER A 171 -0.71 3.22 2.40
N ALA A 172 0.22 2.62 1.65
CA ALA A 172 1.64 2.61 1.98
C ALA A 172 2.24 4.02 1.98
N TYR A 173 1.96 4.84 0.97
CA TYR A 173 2.44 6.22 0.89
C TYR A 173 1.96 7.07 2.09
N PHE A 174 0.67 7.03 2.43
CA PHE A 174 0.16 7.75 3.59
C PHE A 174 0.70 7.20 4.92
N ALA A 175 0.97 5.90 5.00
CA ALA A 175 1.60 5.30 6.17
C ALA A 175 3.03 5.84 6.37
N ILE A 176 3.82 5.94 5.29
CA ILE A 176 5.14 6.57 5.33
C ILE A 176 5.03 8.01 5.81
N LEU A 177 4.17 8.84 5.19
CA LEU A 177 3.97 10.24 5.58
C LEU A 177 3.64 10.39 7.07
N SER A 178 2.69 9.59 7.56
CA SER A 178 2.27 9.61 8.96
C SER A 178 3.35 9.12 9.92
N ALA A 179 4.18 8.15 9.50
CA ALA A 179 5.28 7.64 10.32
C ALA A 179 6.43 8.64 10.42
N PHE A 180 6.66 9.46 9.39
CA PHE A 180 7.63 10.55 9.44
C PHE A 180 7.19 11.70 10.36
N GLN A 181 5.89 11.96 10.48
CA GLN A 181 5.37 12.95 11.44
C GLN A 181 5.63 12.56 12.90
N SER A 182 5.68 11.25 13.20
CA SER A 182 5.98 10.71 14.53
C SER A 182 7.47 10.38 14.74
N LEU A 183 8.32 10.54 13.72
CA LEU A 183 9.73 10.14 13.78
C LEU A 183 10.53 10.96 14.79
N GLN A 184 11.18 10.26 15.71
CA GLN A 184 12.10 10.83 16.70
C GLN A 184 13.43 10.09 16.67
N LEU A 185 14.53 10.80 16.43
CA LEU A 185 15.86 10.20 16.44
C LEU A 185 16.58 10.45 17.77
N PRO A 186 17.33 9.46 18.29
CA PRO A 186 18.15 9.68 19.47
C PRO A 186 19.31 10.64 19.15
N VAL A 187 19.70 11.43 20.13
CA VAL A 187 20.87 12.30 20.05
C VAL A 187 22.14 11.45 20.19
N VAL A 188 23.12 11.67 19.32
CA VAL A 188 24.36 10.90 19.28
C VAL A 188 25.53 11.85 19.52
N GLU A 189 26.39 11.50 20.47
CA GLU A 189 27.63 12.22 20.74
C GLU A 189 28.83 11.32 20.43
N ILE A 190 29.79 11.88 19.71
CA ILE A 190 30.99 11.18 19.25
C ILE A 190 32.17 11.74 20.03
N GLN A 191 32.78 10.92 20.90
CA GLN A 191 34.00 11.26 21.62
C GLN A 191 35.16 10.40 21.08
N GLU A 192 35.45 9.28 21.76
CA GLU A 192 36.34 8.21 21.28
C GLU A 192 35.53 6.99 20.81
N ASP A 193 34.45 6.69 21.54
CA ASP A 193 33.38 5.77 21.17
C ASP A 193 32.08 6.53 20.82
N VAL A 194 31.14 5.85 20.16
CA VAL A 194 29.83 6.39 19.79
C VAL A 194 28.86 6.20 20.96
N PHE A 195 28.45 7.29 21.59
CA PHE A 195 27.44 7.27 22.66
C PHE A 195 26.07 7.70 22.10
N VAL A 196 25.08 6.85 22.28
CA VAL A 196 23.69 7.13 21.92
C VAL A 196 22.94 7.52 23.20
N HIS A 197 22.42 8.75 23.23
CA HIS A 197 21.65 9.27 24.35
C HIS A 197 20.18 8.85 24.27
N GLU A 198 19.52 8.74 25.42
CA GLU A 198 18.07 8.49 25.50
C GLU A 198 17.23 9.68 25.02
N ALA A 199 17.81 10.89 25.04
CA ALA A 199 17.14 12.08 24.55
C ALA A 199 16.90 11.98 23.04
N THR A 200 15.65 12.20 22.61
CA THR A 200 15.28 12.19 21.19
C THR A 200 14.97 13.59 20.68
N HIS A 201 15.21 13.81 19.39
CA HIS A 201 14.84 15.03 18.69
C HIS A 201 14.00 14.70 17.46
N LYS A 202 13.09 15.62 17.11
CA LYS A 202 12.29 15.51 15.88
C LYS A 202 13.08 16.07 14.71
N ILE A 203 13.11 15.32 13.61
CA ILE A 203 13.69 15.80 12.36
C ILE A 203 12.68 16.75 11.69
N PRO A 204 13.13 17.88 11.10
CA PRO A 204 12.25 18.69 10.28
C PRO A 204 11.75 17.89 9.08
N PHE A 205 10.44 17.69 9.02
CA PHE A 205 9.74 17.02 7.94
C PHE A 205 9.21 18.07 6.95
N ILE A 206 9.49 17.88 5.66
CA ILE A 206 8.98 18.77 4.60
C ILE A 206 7.73 18.12 3.99
N ASP A 207 6.57 18.65 4.36
CA ASP A 207 5.34 18.31 3.65
C ASP A 207 5.21 19.18 2.41
N HIS A 208 5.40 18.57 1.24
CA HIS A 208 5.22 19.25 -0.04
C HIS A 208 3.74 19.34 -0.47
N GLY A 209 2.81 18.72 0.28
CA GLY A 209 1.37 18.74 -0.01
C GLY A 209 0.98 17.90 -1.22
N TYR A 210 1.75 16.86 -1.55
CA TYR A 210 1.45 15.97 -2.67
C TYR A 210 0.49 14.85 -2.26
N ASP A 211 -0.57 14.68 -3.05
CA ASP A 211 -1.49 13.56 -2.93
C ASP A 211 -1.17 12.48 -3.96
N LEU A 212 -1.05 11.23 -3.51
CA LEU A 212 -0.92 10.08 -4.41
C LEU A 212 -2.29 9.61 -4.89
N TYR A 213 -2.49 9.62 -6.22
CA TYR A 213 -3.67 9.09 -6.90
C TYR A 213 -3.32 7.89 -7.76
N THR A 214 -4.07 6.80 -7.60
CA THR A 214 -3.99 5.62 -8.46
C THR A 214 -5.28 5.52 -9.26
N PHE A 215 -5.16 5.41 -10.58
CA PHE A 215 -6.28 5.25 -11.50
C PHE A 215 -6.28 3.84 -12.10
N SER A 216 -7.45 3.24 -12.20
CA SER A 216 -7.65 2.00 -12.95
C SER A 216 -8.37 2.31 -14.26
N HIS A 217 -7.86 1.76 -15.36
CA HIS A 217 -8.46 1.90 -16.67
C HIS A 217 -9.30 0.67 -17.00
N PHE A 218 -10.53 0.88 -17.46
CA PHE A 218 -11.41 -0.17 -17.95
C PHE A 218 -11.90 0.20 -19.34
N GLU A 219 -11.69 -0.69 -20.31
CA GLU A 219 -12.23 -0.52 -21.65
C GLU A 219 -13.76 -0.66 -21.61
N LYS A 220 -14.47 0.37 -22.09
CA LYS A 220 -15.95 0.40 -22.08
C LYS A 220 -16.61 -0.60 -23.04
N TYR A 221 -15.86 -1.17 -23.99
CA TYR A 221 -16.42 -1.97 -25.08
C TYR A 221 -15.56 -3.20 -25.41
N PHE A 222 -15.89 -4.35 -24.82
CA PHE A 222 -15.65 -5.63 -25.50
C PHE A 222 -16.93 -5.98 -26.26
N CYS A 223 -17.03 -5.53 -27.50
CA CYS A 223 -17.91 -6.14 -28.48
C CYS A 223 -17.25 -7.44 -28.94
N PHE A 224 -17.84 -8.58 -28.59
CA PHE A 224 -17.64 -9.83 -29.30
C PHE A 224 -18.80 -10.00 -30.29
#